data_AF-A0A4P2R4K4-F1
#
_entry.id   AF-A0A4P2R4K4-F1
#
_cell.length_a   1.000
_cell.length_b   1.000
_cell.length_c   1.000
_cell.angle_alpha   90.00
_cell.angle_beta   90.00
_cell.angle_gamma   90.00
#
_symmetry.space_group_name_H-M   'P 1'
#
loop_
_entity.id
_entity.type
_entity.pdbx_description
1 polymer ?
#
loop_
_entity_poly.entity_id
_entity_poly.type
_entity_poly.pdbx_seq_one_letter_code
_entity_poly.pdbx_strand_id
1 'polypeptide(L)'
;MERRAVRANVLMGSLAAALIAAGVGAGGCTQRLIVICDDPNTPEQELCSAVIDRYRAERCEEAGPGAEGCEDAGAPGEPDPQEQPGTPEDPEGEEGGAGASTCSGQCVPGRPLGWFEPLLLWFGSPGDAPPECPPQAPVFGYEGHGDLVVEPHRCAACACDPADAACELPEAWAAYDTRACGATAGAERTSFAAPEGWDGACTAARAIPAGAACGGGPCAQSLEIQAPRVVPGACAPRRAEPPPAPPAVRWGTYARACVGVAIGRCADPGAVCAPAPQAGNAAPPVGFSTCIIHHNVVDECPSFSPYSERHVFYQGAEDTRACTECSCGEPTGGACSILASAYSDSRCSQLVVSARVSSEATFCGAVPRGVALGSKSASVVDVEPGTCAPGGGEPTGGVAPREAMTFCCLPQ
;
A
#
# COMPACT_ATOMS: atom_id res chain seq x y z
N MET A 1 -2.36 48.38 -11.99
CA MET A 1 -3.00 49.02 -10.82
C MET A 1 -4.12 48.08 -10.42
N GLU A 2 -4.19 47.39 -9.29
CA GLU A 2 -3.47 47.41 -8.01
C GLU A 2 -3.26 45.97 -7.54
N ARG A 3 -2.15 45.75 -6.84
CA ARG A 3 -1.83 44.55 -6.07
C ARG A 3 -2.54 44.65 -4.71
N ARG A 4 -2.96 43.53 -4.13
CA ARG A 4 -2.87 43.31 -2.68
C ARG A 4 -2.78 41.83 -2.36
N ALA A 5 -1.54 41.40 -2.14
CA ALA A 5 -1.19 40.21 -1.38
C ALA A 5 -1.40 40.51 0.11
N VAL A 6 -1.90 39.51 0.86
CA VAL A 6 -1.70 39.44 2.31
C VAL A 6 -1.14 38.06 2.61
N ARG A 7 0.13 38.02 3.02
CA ARG A 7 0.73 36.93 3.78
C ARG A 7 0.50 37.22 5.26
N ALA A 8 0.18 36.20 6.05
CA ALA A 8 0.43 36.19 7.49
C ALA A 8 0.89 34.78 7.90
N ASN A 9 2.05 34.75 8.55
CA ASN A 9 2.78 33.59 9.05
C ASN A 9 2.25 33.15 10.44
N VAL A 10 2.25 31.82 10.65
CA VAL A 10 2.84 31.06 11.78
C VAL A 10 2.57 31.54 13.23
N LEU A 11 1.93 30.71 14.07
CA LEU A 11 2.58 30.02 15.21
C LEU A 11 1.63 29.09 16.01
N MET A 12 2.21 27.94 16.40
CA MET A 12 1.92 26.97 17.49
C MET A 12 0.73 27.17 18.44
N GLY A 13 0.06 26.05 18.76
CA GLY A 13 -0.78 25.91 19.95
C GLY A 13 -1.31 24.48 20.14
N SER A 14 -0.84 23.82 21.19
CA SER A 14 -1.03 22.42 21.58
C SER A 14 -2.44 22.04 22.11
N LEU A 15 -2.72 20.72 22.10
CA LEU A 15 -3.63 19.92 22.97
C LEU A 15 -5.09 20.40 23.21
N ALA A 16 -6.07 19.55 22.84
CA ALA A 16 -6.86 18.75 23.80
C ALA A 16 -8.17 18.18 23.19
N ALA A 17 -8.39 16.90 23.48
CA ALA A 17 -9.65 16.24 23.85
C ALA A 17 -10.92 16.32 22.95
N ALA A 18 -11.26 15.13 22.44
CA ALA A 18 -12.55 14.44 22.57
C ALA A 18 -13.87 15.23 22.36
N LEU A 19 -14.56 14.93 21.25
CA LEU A 19 -16.02 14.98 21.15
C LEU A 19 -16.51 13.79 20.32
N ILE A 20 -17.06 12.78 21.00
CA ILE A 20 -17.99 11.80 20.44
C ILE A 20 -19.39 12.37 20.62
N ALA A 21 -20.17 12.49 19.55
CA ALA A 21 -21.63 12.51 19.63
C ALA A 21 -22.27 11.99 18.34
N ALA A 22 -22.78 10.76 18.44
CA ALA A 22 -24.06 10.26 17.95
C ALA A 22 -24.48 10.49 16.48
N GLY A 23 -24.58 9.38 15.76
CA GLY A 23 -25.41 9.22 14.57
C GLY A 23 -25.75 7.74 14.34
N VAL A 24 -26.48 7.12 15.26
CA VAL A 24 -27.03 5.75 15.07
C VAL A 24 -28.39 5.88 14.38
N GLY A 25 -28.41 5.58 13.09
CA GLY A 25 -29.62 5.23 12.33
C GLY A 25 -29.78 3.72 12.30
N ALA A 26 -31.00 3.26 12.57
CA ALA A 26 -31.40 1.88 12.77
C ALA A 26 -30.93 0.89 11.67
N GLY A 27 -30.45 -0.26 12.12
CA GLY A 27 -30.20 -1.47 11.33
C GLY A 27 -29.79 -2.59 12.26
N GLY A 28 -30.77 -3.39 12.70
CA GLY A 28 -30.56 -4.46 13.67
C GLY A 28 -29.73 -5.61 13.10
N CYS A 29 -28.57 -5.84 13.70
CA CYS A 29 -27.90 -7.14 13.75
C CYS A 29 -27.55 -7.39 15.22
N THR A 30 -28.21 -8.37 15.84
CA THR A 30 -27.83 -8.87 17.17
C THR A 30 -26.55 -9.67 17.06
N GLN A 31 -25.40 -9.00 17.06
CA GLN A 31 -24.14 -9.66 17.37
C GLN A 31 -24.09 -9.88 18.88
N ARG A 32 -24.17 -11.15 19.31
CA ARG A 32 -23.71 -11.53 20.64
C ARG A 32 -22.19 -11.32 20.65
N LEU A 33 -21.75 -10.26 21.32
CA LEU A 33 -20.35 -9.99 21.59
C LEU A 33 -19.84 -11.06 22.56
N ILE A 34 -19.03 -12.00 22.08
CA ILE A 34 -18.26 -12.90 22.96
C ILE A 34 -16.99 -12.13 23.31
N VAL A 35 -16.92 -11.59 24.53
CA VAL A 35 -15.71 -10.95 25.04
C VAL A 35 -14.85 -12.05 25.69
N ILE A 36 -13.66 -12.30 25.13
CA ILE A 36 -12.68 -13.24 25.68
C ILE A 36 -11.68 -12.39 26.48
N CYS A 37 -11.80 -12.39 27.81
CA CYS A 37 -10.89 -11.67 28.71
C CYS A 37 -9.72 -12.61 29.08
N ASP A 38 -8.65 -12.68 28.27
CA ASP A 38 -7.52 -13.61 28.49
C ASP A 38 -6.21 -12.92 28.96
N ASP A 39 -6.16 -11.59 29.06
CA ASP A 39 -4.96 -10.87 29.52
C ASP A 39 -5.23 -10.03 30.79
N PRO A 40 -4.57 -10.31 31.93
CA PRO A 40 -4.81 -9.62 33.19
C PRO A 40 -4.23 -8.19 33.27
N ASN A 41 -3.56 -7.67 32.23
CA ASN A 41 -2.84 -6.38 32.31
C ASN A 41 -3.26 -5.31 31.29
N THR A 42 -4.40 -5.44 30.60
CA THR A 42 -4.89 -4.38 29.70
C THR A 42 -5.90 -3.44 30.39
N PRO A 43 -5.98 -2.16 29.97
CA PRO A 43 -6.95 -1.18 30.49
C PRO A 43 -8.42 -1.51 30.15
N GLU A 44 -8.71 -2.64 29.51
CA GLU A 44 -10.06 -3.14 29.21
C GLU A 44 -10.72 -3.87 30.40
N GLN A 45 -10.00 -4.00 31.53
CA GLN A 45 -10.48 -4.71 32.71
C GLN A 45 -11.73 -4.07 33.36
N GLU A 46 -11.86 -2.73 33.32
CA GLU A 46 -13.07 -2.04 33.83
C GLU A 46 -14.32 -2.32 32.98
N LEU A 47 -14.15 -2.60 31.69
CA LEU A 47 -15.25 -2.99 30.81
C LEU A 47 -15.62 -4.46 31.02
N CYS A 48 -14.64 -5.37 31.22
CA CYS A 48 -14.92 -6.77 31.55
C CYS A 48 -15.64 -6.92 32.90
N SER A 49 -15.24 -6.19 33.95
CA SER A 49 -15.91 -6.28 35.26
C SER A 49 -17.35 -5.79 35.23
N ALA A 50 -17.62 -4.66 34.57
CA ALA A 50 -18.96 -4.11 34.44
C ALA A 50 -19.92 -5.03 33.65
N VAL A 51 -19.41 -5.75 32.65
CA VAL A 51 -20.20 -6.72 31.87
C VAL A 51 -20.47 -7.99 32.68
N ILE A 52 -19.50 -8.49 33.45
CA ILE A 52 -19.67 -9.66 34.32
C ILE A 52 -20.66 -9.36 35.46
N ASP A 53 -20.57 -8.18 36.08
CA ASP A 53 -21.47 -7.79 37.16
C ASP A 53 -22.91 -7.62 36.68
N ARG A 54 -23.11 -7.09 35.46
CA ARG A 54 -24.43 -7.01 34.83
C ARG A 54 -25.01 -8.40 34.54
N TYR A 55 -24.19 -9.33 34.03
CA TYR A 55 -24.62 -10.70 33.75
C TYR A 55 -24.97 -11.47 35.04
N ARG A 56 -24.28 -11.18 36.15
CA ARG A 56 -24.55 -11.78 37.46
C ARG A 56 -25.83 -11.22 38.09
N ALA A 57 -26.09 -9.93 37.95
CA ALA A 57 -27.32 -9.28 38.42
C ALA A 57 -28.57 -9.79 37.67
N GLU A 58 -28.49 -9.89 36.34
CA GLU A 58 -29.59 -10.43 35.50
C GLU A 58 -29.88 -11.90 35.85
N ARG A 59 -28.88 -12.68 36.28
CA ARG A 59 -29.04 -14.09 36.67
C ARG A 59 -29.59 -14.29 38.09
N CYS A 60 -29.31 -13.40 39.04
CA CYS A 60 -29.89 -13.48 40.40
C CYS A 60 -31.37 -13.04 40.42
N GLU A 61 -31.84 -12.18 39.50
CA GLU A 61 -33.28 -11.83 39.38
C GLU A 61 -34.14 -13.00 38.88
N GLU A 62 -33.62 -13.82 37.96
CA GLU A 62 -34.37 -14.96 37.40
C GLU A 62 -34.31 -16.22 38.27
N ALA A 63 -33.25 -16.43 39.06
CA ALA A 63 -33.03 -17.67 39.80
C ALA A 63 -33.69 -17.73 41.20
N GLY A 64 -34.17 -16.59 41.71
CA GLY A 64 -34.76 -16.50 43.05
C GLY A 64 -33.74 -16.69 44.20
N PRO A 65 -34.13 -16.40 45.45
CA PRO A 65 -33.24 -16.50 46.61
C PRO A 65 -32.87 -17.97 46.86
N GLY A 66 -31.65 -18.36 46.49
CA GLY A 66 -31.13 -19.73 46.68
C GLY A 66 -30.13 -20.23 45.62
N ALA A 67 -29.86 -19.45 44.56
CA ALA A 67 -28.83 -19.81 43.59
C ALA A 67 -27.41 -19.57 44.15
N GLU A 68 -26.51 -20.54 43.94
CA GLU A 68 -25.10 -20.46 44.36
C GLU A 68 -24.45 -19.17 43.82
N GLY A 69 -24.02 -18.28 44.74
CA GLY A 69 -23.37 -17.01 44.42
C GLY A 69 -24.17 -15.72 44.69
N CYS A 70 -25.38 -15.80 45.27
CA CYS A 70 -26.18 -14.63 45.67
C CYS A 70 -26.33 -14.48 47.22
N GLU A 71 -25.34 -14.90 48.01
CA GLU A 71 -25.43 -14.92 49.49
C GLU A 71 -25.05 -13.57 50.14
N ASP A 72 -26.04 -12.73 50.44
CA ASP A 72 -26.02 -11.82 51.61
C ASP A 72 -27.42 -11.17 51.83
N ALA A 73 -28.34 -11.92 52.43
CA ALA A 73 -29.51 -11.36 53.13
C ALA A 73 -30.07 -12.39 54.11
N GLY A 74 -30.13 -12.01 55.39
CA GLY A 74 -30.37 -12.88 56.55
C GLY A 74 -31.65 -13.71 56.57
N ALA A 75 -31.51 -14.90 57.17
CA ALA A 75 -32.56 -15.84 57.63
C ALA A 75 -33.41 -15.22 58.79
N PRO A 76 -34.54 -15.83 59.28
CA PRO A 76 -34.61 -17.24 59.75
C PRO A 76 -35.96 -17.99 59.60
N GLY A 77 -35.93 -19.32 59.76
CA GLY A 77 -37.08 -20.10 60.28
C GLY A 77 -37.32 -21.49 59.68
N GLU A 78 -36.71 -22.52 60.25
CA GLU A 78 -37.09 -23.95 60.18
C GLU A 78 -38.51 -24.22 60.74
N PRO A 79 -39.24 -25.29 60.36
CA PRO A 79 -38.92 -26.65 60.84
C PRO A 79 -39.18 -27.86 59.90
N ASP A 80 -38.36 -28.90 60.13
CA ASP A 80 -38.53 -30.34 59.88
C ASP A 80 -39.90 -30.87 60.40
N PRO A 81 -40.55 -31.96 59.89
CA PRO A 81 -40.01 -33.33 60.01
C PRO A 81 -40.46 -34.36 58.94
N GLN A 82 -39.70 -35.46 58.75
CA GLN A 82 -40.11 -36.85 59.06
C GLN A 82 -39.40 -37.94 58.22
N GLU A 83 -38.82 -38.88 58.98
CA GLU A 83 -38.27 -40.18 58.63
C GLU A 83 -39.31 -41.19 58.10
N GLN A 84 -38.84 -42.15 57.27
CA GLN A 84 -39.02 -43.62 57.34
C GLN A 84 -39.15 -44.26 55.92
N PRO A 85 -38.93 -45.60 55.74
CA PRO A 85 -37.67 -46.32 55.93
C PRO A 85 -37.36 -47.31 54.77
N GLY A 86 -36.08 -47.68 54.65
CA GLY A 86 -35.54 -49.02 54.33
C GLY A 86 -36.05 -49.88 53.15
N THR A 87 -35.04 -50.40 52.41
CA THR A 87 -34.77 -51.81 51.99
C THR A 87 -34.63 -52.04 50.48
N PRO A 88 -33.86 -53.05 50.02
CA PRO A 88 -32.66 -53.69 50.59
C PRO A 88 -31.45 -53.71 49.62
N GLU A 89 -30.30 -54.05 50.19
CA GLU A 89 -29.02 -54.33 49.54
C GLU A 89 -29.03 -55.66 48.75
N ASP A 90 -28.21 -55.68 47.68
CA ASP A 90 -27.49 -56.82 47.09
C ASP A 90 -28.25 -57.85 46.19
N PRO A 91 -27.62 -58.35 45.10
CA PRO A 91 -26.22 -58.81 45.08
C PRO A 91 -25.33 -58.37 43.92
N GLU A 92 -24.04 -58.30 44.25
CA GLU A 92 -22.90 -58.52 43.38
C GLU A 92 -23.03 -59.83 42.58
N GLY A 93 -22.64 -59.79 41.32
CA GLY A 93 -22.41 -61.00 40.53
C GLY A 93 -22.30 -60.77 39.04
N GLU A 94 -21.06 -60.84 38.53
CA GLU A 94 -20.69 -61.33 37.19
C GLU A 94 -21.07 -60.40 36.00
N GLU A 95 -20.21 -59.98 35.08
CA GLU A 95 -18.99 -60.50 34.47
C GLU A 95 -18.23 -59.30 33.86
N GLY A 96 -16.91 -59.41 33.68
CA GLY A 96 -16.06 -58.39 33.05
C GLY A 96 -16.36 -58.17 31.57
N GLY A 97 -17.46 -57.46 31.29
CA GLY A 97 -17.74 -56.90 29.97
C GLY A 97 -16.82 -55.72 29.73
N ALA A 98 -15.89 -55.85 28.78
CA ALA A 98 -15.19 -54.71 28.19
C ALA A 98 -16.21 -53.59 27.93
N GLY A 99 -16.01 -52.43 28.56
CA GLY A 99 -17.03 -51.37 28.66
C GLY A 99 -17.70 -51.09 27.32
N ALA A 100 -18.98 -51.42 27.21
CA ALA A 100 -19.73 -51.23 25.97
C ALA A 100 -19.73 -49.73 25.61
N SER A 101 -19.32 -49.40 24.39
CA SER A 101 -19.38 -48.03 23.87
C SER A 101 -20.84 -47.56 23.83
N THR A 102 -21.12 -46.40 24.44
CA THR A 102 -22.44 -45.73 24.40
C THR A 102 -22.44 -44.50 23.50
N CYS A 103 -21.36 -44.30 22.74
CA CYS A 103 -21.19 -43.15 21.87
C CYS A 103 -22.28 -43.09 20.77
N SER A 104 -23.02 -41.98 20.72
CA SER A 104 -24.04 -41.71 19.71
C SER A 104 -23.47 -41.31 18.34
N GLY A 105 -22.15 -41.17 18.24
CA GLY A 105 -21.39 -40.85 17.04
C GLY A 105 -20.28 -41.87 16.79
N GLN A 106 -19.07 -41.40 16.48
CA GLN A 106 -17.90 -42.26 16.27
C GLN A 106 -16.89 -42.05 17.39
N CYS A 107 -16.40 -43.17 17.93
CA CYS A 107 -15.24 -43.15 18.80
C CYS A 107 -13.99 -42.90 17.98
N VAL A 108 -13.40 -41.72 18.15
CA VAL A 108 -12.14 -41.34 17.52
C VAL A 108 -11.08 -41.04 18.56
N PRO A 109 -9.80 -41.17 18.24
CA PRO A 109 -8.72 -40.80 19.14
C PRO A 109 -8.86 -39.36 19.63
N GLY A 110 -8.69 -39.17 20.94
CA GLY A 110 -8.74 -37.85 21.55
C GLY A 110 -7.69 -36.89 20.99
N ARG A 111 -7.95 -35.59 21.13
CA ARG A 111 -6.99 -34.58 20.72
C ARG A 111 -5.73 -34.62 21.59
N PRO A 112 -4.55 -34.40 21.01
CA PRO A 112 -3.36 -34.06 21.78
C PRO A 112 -3.48 -32.71 22.49
N LEU A 113 -2.63 -32.47 23.49
CA LEU A 113 -2.50 -31.16 24.14
C LEU A 113 -2.18 -30.07 23.10
N GLY A 114 -2.84 -28.91 23.21
CA GLY A 114 -2.68 -27.78 22.28
C GLY A 114 -3.54 -27.83 21.02
N TRP A 115 -4.20 -28.96 20.74
CA TRP A 115 -5.19 -29.09 19.66
C TRP A 115 -6.59 -28.88 20.19
N PHE A 116 -7.56 -28.59 19.32
CA PHE A 116 -8.98 -28.54 19.67
C PHE A 116 -9.68 -29.88 19.36
N GLU A 117 -10.90 -30.02 19.89
CA GLU A 117 -11.69 -31.26 19.77
C GLU A 117 -11.93 -31.67 18.31
N PRO A 118 -12.07 -32.99 18.04
CA PRO A 118 -12.36 -33.47 16.70
C PRO A 118 -13.63 -32.86 16.10
N LEU A 119 -13.54 -32.44 14.85
CA LEU A 119 -14.60 -31.81 14.07
C LEU A 119 -14.70 -32.44 12.67
N LEU A 120 -15.73 -32.08 11.92
CA LEU A 120 -15.89 -32.50 10.53
C LEU A 120 -15.38 -31.41 9.59
N LEU A 121 -14.45 -31.76 8.71
CA LEU A 121 -13.88 -30.86 7.70
C LEU A 121 -14.24 -31.33 6.30
N TRP A 122 -14.82 -30.45 5.50
CA TRP A 122 -14.94 -30.62 4.05
C TRP A 122 -13.97 -29.68 3.34
N PHE A 123 -13.38 -30.13 2.24
CA PHE A 123 -12.64 -29.25 1.32
C PHE A 123 -12.79 -29.70 -0.14
N GLY A 124 -12.76 -28.73 -1.05
CA GLY A 124 -12.99 -28.96 -2.48
C GLY A 124 -12.71 -27.72 -3.32
N SER A 125 -13.04 -27.78 -4.62
CA SER A 125 -12.86 -26.64 -5.51
C SER A 125 -13.80 -25.49 -5.12
N PRO A 126 -13.38 -24.21 -5.21
CA PRO A 126 -14.26 -23.08 -4.93
C PRO A 126 -15.45 -22.96 -5.90
N GLY A 127 -15.42 -23.66 -7.04
CA GLY A 127 -16.56 -23.77 -7.94
C GLY A 127 -17.61 -24.80 -7.51
N ASP A 128 -17.27 -25.68 -6.57
CA ASP A 128 -18.21 -26.62 -5.97
C ASP A 128 -19.03 -25.90 -4.89
N ALA A 129 -20.34 -26.15 -4.83
CA ALA A 129 -21.15 -25.63 -3.73
C ALA A 129 -20.71 -26.35 -2.43
N PRO A 130 -20.14 -25.63 -1.43
CA PRO A 130 -19.72 -26.28 -0.20
C PRO A 130 -20.95 -26.87 0.49
N PRO A 131 -20.92 -28.16 0.88
CA PRO A 131 -22.04 -28.79 1.55
C PRO A 131 -22.34 -28.05 2.86
N GLU A 132 -23.63 -27.93 3.18
CA GLU A 132 -24.05 -27.43 4.49
C GLU A 132 -23.52 -28.31 5.61
N CYS A 133 -23.36 -27.72 6.80
CA CYS A 133 -22.97 -28.48 7.96
C CYS A 133 -24.02 -29.55 8.29
N PRO A 134 -23.62 -30.82 8.47
CA PRO A 134 -24.56 -31.92 8.59
C PRO A 134 -25.26 -31.89 9.97
N PRO A 135 -26.44 -32.52 10.14
CA PRO A 135 -27.24 -32.40 11.37
C PRO A 135 -26.53 -32.80 12.68
N GLN A 136 -25.58 -33.73 12.60
CA GLN A 136 -24.75 -34.19 13.72
C GLN A 136 -23.64 -33.19 14.11
N ALA A 137 -23.27 -32.30 13.19
CA ALA A 137 -22.34 -31.20 13.42
C ALA A 137 -22.91 -29.92 12.81
N PRO A 138 -24.04 -29.41 13.32
CA PRO A 138 -24.81 -28.36 12.65
C PRO A 138 -24.20 -26.96 12.85
N VAL A 139 -23.21 -26.83 13.74
CA VAL A 139 -22.61 -25.54 14.10
C VAL A 139 -21.48 -25.24 13.12
N PHE A 140 -21.57 -24.08 12.47
CA PHE A 140 -20.46 -23.53 11.69
C PHE A 140 -19.23 -23.35 12.59
N GLY A 141 -18.10 -23.95 12.19
CA GLY A 141 -16.83 -23.80 12.89
C GLY A 141 -15.89 -22.81 12.22
N TYR A 142 -15.57 -23.06 10.96
CA TYR A 142 -14.56 -22.30 10.22
C TYR A 142 -14.80 -22.37 8.72
N GLU A 143 -14.43 -21.30 8.02
CA GLU A 143 -14.26 -21.28 6.57
C GLU A 143 -12.89 -20.72 6.23
N GLY A 144 -12.27 -21.31 5.22
CA GLY A 144 -10.97 -20.87 4.76
C GLY A 144 -10.64 -21.38 3.37
N HIS A 145 -9.48 -20.98 2.91
CA HIS A 145 -9.05 -21.16 1.54
C HIS A 145 -7.64 -21.76 1.47
N GLY A 146 -7.41 -22.58 0.46
CA GLY A 146 -6.12 -23.19 0.15
C GLY A 146 -5.72 -22.90 -1.29
N ASP A 147 -4.46 -23.19 -1.61
CA ASP A 147 -3.92 -23.07 -2.97
C ASP A 147 -4.07 -21.65 -3.55
N LEU A 148 -3.44 -20.68 -2.89
CA LEU A 148 -3.45 -19.28 -3.30
C LEU A 148 -2.92 -19.12 -4.74
N VAL A 149 -3.74 -18.54 -5.62
CA VAL A 149 -3.39 -18.24 -7.01
C VAL A 149 -3.24 -16.73 -7.17
N VAL A 150 -2.00 -16.29 -7.43
CA VAL A 150 -1.65 -14.87 -7.58
C VAL A 150 -1.26 -14.57 -9.02
N GLU A 151 -2.08 -13.78 -9.71
CA GLU A 151 -1.73 -13.23 -11.02
C GLU A 151 -0.73 -12.08 -10.87
N PRO A 152 0.27 -11.97 -11.78
CA PRO A 152 1.18 -10.83 -11.78
C PRO A 152 0.42 -9.51 -11.93
N HIS A 153 0.69 -8.53 -11.05
CA HIS A 153 0.21 -7.17 -11.21
C HIS A 153 1.11 -6.41 -12.19
N ARG A 154 0.50 -5.71 -13.14
CA ARG A 154 1.18 -4.85 -14.09
C ARG A 154 0.85 -3.40 -13.79
N CYS A 155 1.86 -2.57 -13.79
CA CYS A 155 1.74 -1.14 -13.58
C CYS A 155 1.67 -0.41 -14.91
N ALA A 156 1.02 0.77 -14.91
CA ALA A 156 1.05 1.66 -16.05
C ALA A 156 2.46 2.21 -16.26
N ALA A 157 2.86 2.38 -17.52
CA ALA A 157 4.13 3.01 -17.83
C ALA A 157 4.16 4.46 -17.34
N CYS A 158 5.31 4.90 -16.86
CA CYS A 158 5.52 6.32 -16.55
C CYS A 158 5.84 7.12 -17.82
N ALA A 159 5.41 8.37 -17.81
CA ALA A 159 5.69 9.35 -18.85
C ALA A 159 6.04 10.69 -18.21
N CYS A 160 6.71 11.53 -18.98
CA CYS A 160 7.05 12.89 -18.57
C CYS A 160 6.26 13.88 -19.42
N ASP A 161 5.77 14.95 -18.80
CA ASP A 161 5.35 16.14 -19.54
C ASP A 161 6.52 16.73 -20.33
N PRO A 162 6.25 17.43 -21.43
CA PRO A 162 7.28 18.20 -22.11
C PRO A 162 8.03 19.08 -21.10
N ALA A 163 9.35 19.15 -21.24
CA ALA A 163 10.14 20.04 -20.40
C ALA A 163 9.74 21.49 -20.67
N ASP A 164 9.78 22.33 -19.64
CA ASP A 164 9.89 23.77 -19.84
C ASP A 164 11.33 24.12 -20.22
N ALA A 165 11.55 25.20 -20.97
CA ALA A 165 12.89 25.76 -21.16
C ALA A 165 12.86 27.26 -21.45
N ALA A 166 13.96 27.92 -21.12
CA ALA A 166 14.22 29.30 -21.50
C ALA A 166 15.52 29.39 -22.31
N CYS A 167 15.62 30.41 -23.16
CA CYS A 167 16.83 30.73 -23.91
C CYS A 167 17.47 31.98 -23.33
N GLU A 168 18.61 31.80 -22.68
CA GLU A 168 19.42 32.87 -22.11
C GLU A 168 20.23 33.54 -23.24
N LEU A 169 20.09 34.86 -23.36
CA LEU A 169 20.76 35.64 -24.39
C LEU A 169 22.25 35.79 -24.07
N PRO A 170 23.13 35.71 -25.08
CA PRO A 170 24.56 35.84 -24.88
C PRO A 170 24.92 37.30 -24.63
N GLU A 171 25.54 37.58 -23.49
CA GLU A 171 26.08 38.91 -23.19
C GLU A 171 27.43 39.18 -23.89
N ALA A 172 28.14 38.10 -24.22
CA ALA A 172 29.47 38.16 -24.82
C ALA A 172 29.41 38.39 -26.33
N TRP A 173 29.62 39.66 -26.71
CA TRP A 173 29.76 40.12 -28.09
C TRP A 173 31.12 40.80 -28.26
N ALA A 174 31.79 40.59 -29.38
CA ALA A 174 33.09 41.17 -29.64
C ALA A 174 33.30 41.50 -31.11
N ALA A 175 33.99 42.60 -31.36
CA ALA A 175 34.48 42.94 -32.68
C ALA A 175 35.97 42.60 -32.79
N TYR A 176 36.41 42.24 -33.99
CA TYR A 176 37.83 42.00 -34.26
C TYR A 176 38.31 42.88 -35.40
N ASP A 177 39.59 43.23 -35.36
CA ASP A 177 40.32 43.95 -36.41
C ASP A 177 40.69 43.07 -37.63
N THR A 178 40.22 41.83 -37.65
CA THR A 178 40.34 40.89 -38.77
C THR A 178 38.96 40.39 -39.21
N ARG A 179 38.88 39.74 -40.37
CA ARG A 179 37.61 39.20 -40.91
C ARG A 179 37.19 37.85 -40.32
N ALA A 180 38.05 37.20 -39.53
CA ALA A 180 37.89 35.81 -39.12
C ALA A 180 37.78 35.64 -37.60
N CYS A 181 37.09 36.55 -36.90
CA CYS A 181 36.79 36.49 -35.45
C CYS A 181 37.84 35.78 -34.59
N GLY A 182 39.03 36.36 -34.44
CA GLY A 182 40.08 35.81 -33.59
C GLY A 182 40.85 34.59 -34.14
N ALA A 183 40.43 33.98 -35.27
CA ALA A 183 41.14 32.87 -35.90
C ALA A 183 42.48 33.26 -36.53
N THR A 184 42.75 34.57 -36.65
CA THR A 184 44.06 35.08 -37.09
C THR A 184 44.94 35.35 -35.88
N ALA A 185 46.15 34.79 -35.86
CA ALA A 185 47.10 35.03 -34.77
C ALA A 185 47.39 36.54 -34.64
N GLY A 186 47.25 37.06 -33.42
CA GLY A 186 47.44 38.49 -33.13
C GLY A 186 46.26 39.39 -33.47
N ALA A 187 45.09 38.84 -33.80
CA ALA A 187 43.86 39.63 -33.97
C ALA A 187 43.48 40.34 -32.65
N GLU A 188 43.26 41.65 -32.74
CA GLU A 188 42.87 42.48 -31.60
C GLU A 188 41.36 42.37 -31.37
N ARG A 189 40.98 42.07 -30.12
CA ARG A 189 39.59 41.87 -29.71
C ARG A 189 39.06 43.10 -28.99
N THR A 190 38.04 43.74 -29.57
CA THR A 190 37.33 44.86 -28.94
C THR A 190 36.03 44.37 -28.34
N SER A 191 35.81 44.62 -27.05
CA SER A 191 34.55 44.25 -26.39
C SER A 191 33.40 45.08 -26.97
N PHE A 192 32.36 44.39 -27.44
CA PHE A 192 31.06 44.96 -27.78
C PHE A 192 29.98 44.28 -26.91
N ALA A 193 30.30 43.89 -25.68
CA ALA A 193 29.41 43.09 -24.84
C ALA A 193 28.09 43.84 -24.51
N ALA A 194 27.03 43.06 -24.28
CA ALA A 194 25.80 43.55 -23.68
C ALA A 194 26.01 43.83 -22.17
N PRO A 195 25.13 44.61 -21.51
CA PRO A 195 25.16 44.72 -20.06
C PRO A 195 24.77 43.39 -19.39
N GLU A 196 25.12 43.23 -18.11
CA GLU A 196 24.71 42.09 -17.30
C GLU A 196 23.18 42.05 -17.12
N GLY A 197 22.57 40.87 -17.24
CA GLY A 197 21.14 40.66 -17.11
C GLY A 197 20.33 41.24 -18.27
N TRP A 198 20.94 41.37 -19.45
CA TRP A 198 20.31 41.96 -20.62
C TRP A 198 19.16 41.11 -21.17
N ASP A 199 18.01 41.73 -21.37
CA ASP A 199 16.78 41.09 -21.85
C ASP A 199 16.63 41.07 -23.38
N GLY A 200 17.63 41.58 -24.10
CA GLY A 200 17.63 41.67 -25.56
C GLY A 200 17.14 43.02 -26.11
N ALA A 201 16.65 43.93 -25.26
CA ALA A 201 16.22 45.26 -25.68
C ALA A 201 17.37 46.07 -26.31
N CYS A 202 17.05 47.04 -27.16
CA CYS A 202 18.07 47.86 -27.81
C CYS A 202 18.99 48.53 -26.78
N THR A 203 20.31 48.34 -26.92
CA THR A 203 21.30 48.96 -26.04
C THR A 203 22.54 49.43 -26.80
N ALA A 204 23.03 50.62 -26.44
CA ALA A 204 24.29 51.20 -26.93
C ALA A 204 25.48 50.93 -25.99
N ALA A 205 25.32 50.03 -25.02
CA ALA A 205 26.39 49.67 -24.09
C ALA A 205 27.63 49.19 -24.87
N ARG A 206 28.81 49.71 -24.48
CA ARG A 206 30.11 49.39 -25.11
C ARG A 206 30.13 49.59 -26.63
N ALA A 207 29.44 50.61 -27.14
CA ALA A 207 29.46 50.96 -28.55
C ALA A 207 30.89 51.24 -29.06
N ILE A 208 31.16 50.87 -30.31
CA ILE A 208 32.43 51.11 -31.00
C ILE A 208 32.19 52.19 -32.06
N PRO A 209 32.79 53.40 -31.92
CA PRO A 209 32.64 54.48 -32.89
C PRO A 209 33.17 54.11 -34.28
N ALA A 210 32.64 54.76 -35.31
CA ALA A 210 33.15 54.63 -36.67
C ALA A 210 34.64 55.03 -36.73
N GLY A 211 35.45 54.23 -37.44
CA GLY A 211 36.87 54.49 -37.62
C GLY A 211 37.74 54.35 -36.35
N ALA A 212 37.20 53.82 -35.24
CA ALA A 212 38.01 53.50 -34.07
C ALA A 212 39.17 52.57 -34.46
N ALA A 213 40.37 52.84 -33.93
CA ALA A 213 41.58 52.11 -34.26
C ALA A 213 42.02 51.16 -33.12
N CYS A 214 42.26 49.90 -33.46
CA CYS A 214 42.72 48.82 -32.58
C CYS A 214 43.77 47.99 -33.33
N GLY A 215 44.85 47.58 -32.68
CA GLY A 215 45.90 46.75 -33.33
C GLY A 215 46.58 47.43 -34.54
N GLY A 216 46.47 48.76 -34.70
CA GLY A 216 46.99 49.50 -35.86
C GLY A 216 46.04 49.53 -37.08
N GLY A 217 44.82 48.99 -36.97
CA GLY A 217 43.78 49.02 -37.99
C GLY A 217 42.39 49.36 -37.43
N PRO A 218 41.30 49.29 -38.23
CA PRO A 218 39.95 49.52 -37.70
C PRO A 218 39.52 48.39 -36.76
N CYS A 219 38.97 48.74 -35.60
CA CYS A 219 38.55 47.80 -34.55
C CYS A 219 37.46 46.80 -34.97
N ALA A 220 36.64 47.16 -35.97
CA ALA A 220 35.53 46.36 -36.45
C ALA A 220 35.74 45.96 -37.92
N GLN A 221 36.07 44.68 -38.13
CA GLN A 221 36.10 44.02 -39.44
C GLN A 221 35.34 42.68 -39.41
N SER A 222 35.12 42.11 -38.23
CA SER A 222 34.15 41.04 -37.98
C SER A 222 33.48 41.21 -36.63
N LEU A 223 32.30 40.61 -36.48
CA LEU A 223 31.52 40.55 -35.25
C LEU A 223 31.35 39.08 -34.85
N GLU A 224 31.69 38.79 -33.60
CA GLU A 224 31.46 37.54 -32.92
C GLU A 224 30.34 37.70 -31.90
N ILE A 225 29.41 36.73 -31.89
CA ILE A 225 28.30 36.65 -30.94
C ILE A 225 28.32 35.23 -30.37
N GLN A 226 28.57 35.10 -29.07
CA GLN A 226 28.60 33.79 -28.42
C GLN A 226 27.25 33.07 -28.55
N ALA A 227 27.26 31.74 -28.51
CA ALA A 227 26.03 30.96 -28.55
C ALA A 227 25.10 31.31 -27.37
N PRO A 228 23.77 31.44 -27.58
CA PRO A 228 22.81 31.50 -26.48
C PRO A 228 22.84 30.20 -25.67
N ARG A 229 22.37 30.25 -24.43
CA ARG A 229 22.33 29.09 -23.54
C ARG A 229 20.90 28.64 -23.29
N VAL A 230 20.66 27.34 -23.43
CA VAL A 230 19.38 26.73 -23.02
C VAL A 230 19.41 26.54 -21.50
N VAL A 231 18.39 27.04 -20.82
CA VAL A 231 18.14 26.83 -19.41
C VAL A 231 17.00 25.82 -19.28
N PRO A 232 17.30 24.53 -19.00
CA PRO A 232 16.27 23.52 -18.88
C PRO A 232 15.42 23.77 -17.61
N GLY A 233 14.11 23.60 -17.74
CA GLY A 233 13.17 23.50 -16.63
C GLY A 233 13.02 22.07 -16.13
N ALA A 234 11.98 21.81 -15.34
CA ALA A 234 11.66 20.45 -14.88
C ALA A 234 10.59 19.80 -15.78
N CYS A 235 10.57 18.47 -15.83
CA CYS A 235 9.43 17.73 -16.34
C CYS A 235 8.54 17.27 -15.20
N ALA A 236 7.23 17.45 -15.35
CA ALA A 236 6.28 16.86 -14.41
C ALA A 236 6.10 15.36 -14.72
N PRO A 237 6.27 14.46 -13.72
CA PRO A 237 6.01 13.05 -13.91
C PRO A 237 4.51 12.77 -13.97
N ARG A 238 4.11 11.85 -14.84
CA ARG A 238 2.74 11.35 -14.94
C ARG A 238 2.71 9.87 -15.28
N ARG A 239 1.55 9.25 -15.07
CA ARG A 239 1.28 7.92 -15.65
C ARG A 239 0.82 8.13 -17.08
N ALA A 240 1.32 7.30 -18.00
CA ALA A 240 0.92 7.36 -19.41
C ALA A 240 -0.59 7.04 -19.55
N GLU A 241 -1.06 6.11 -18.73
CA GLU A 241 -2.43 5.62 -18.67
C GLU A 241 -2.86 5.45 -17.21
N PRO A 242 -4.18 5.44 -16.92
CA PRO A 242 -4.67 5.04 -15.61
C PRO A 242 -4.16 3.63 -15.26
N PRO A 243 -3.68 3.40 -14.03
CA PRO A 243 -3.22 2.08 -13.63
C PRO A 243 -4.38 1.07 -13.68
N PRO A 244 -4.18 -0.13 -14.22
CA PRO A 244 -5.18 -1.17 -14.07
C PRO A 244 -5.32 -1.53 -12.60
N ALA A 245 -6.53 -1.88 -12.18
CA ALA A 245 -6.72 -2.45 -10.84
C ALA A 245 -5.92 -3.76 -10.71
N PRO A 246 -5.35 -4.06 -9.53
CA PRO A 246 -4.77 -5.37 -9.29
C PRO A 246 -5.78 -6.49 -9.59
N PRO A 247 -5.37 -7.59 -10.26
CA PRO A 247 -6.25 -8.74 -10.44
C PRO A 247 -6.72 -9.27 -9.09
N ALA A 248 -7.98 -9.63 -8.96
CA ALA A 248 -8.50 -10.22 -7.72
C ALA A 248 -7.70 -11.47 -7.31
N VAL A 249 -7.47 -11.61 -6.01
CA VAL A 249 -6.89 -12.82 -5.43
C VAL A 249 -7.84 -13.99 -5.63
N ARG A 250 -7.31 -15.15 -6.01
CA ARG A 250 -8.09 -16.38 -6.17
C ARG A 250 -7.49 -17.50 -5.34
N TRP A 251 -8.32 -18.48 -5.04
CA TRP A 251 -7.96 -19.67 -4.30
C TRP A 251 -8.34 -20.89 -5.11
N GLY A 252 -7.53 -21.94 -5.05
CA GLY A 252 -7.79 -23.22 -5.71
C GLY A 252 -8.63 -24.17 -4.87
N THR A 253 -8.68 -23.96 -3.55
CA THR A 253 -9.40 -24.81 -2.61
C THR A 253 -10.22 -23.98 -1.63
N TYR A 254 -11.41 -24.47 -1.30
CA TYR A 254 -12.27 -23.98 -0.23
C TYR A 254 -12.38 -25.06 0.85
N ALA A 255 -12.43 -24.67 2.11
CA ALA A 255 -12.62 -25.56 3.25
C ALA A 255 -13.72 -25.04 4.19
N ARG A 256 -14.51 -25.97 4.72
CA ARG A 256 -15.53 -25.72 5.74
C ARG A 256 -15.39 -26.72 6.88
N ALA A 257 -15.25 -26.21 8.09
CA ALA A 257 -15.28 -26.99 9.32
C ALA A 257 -16.64 -26.85 10.00
N CYS A 258 -17.17 -27.97 10.48
CA CYS A 258 -18.45 -28.09 11.15
C CYS A 258 -18.25 -28.77 12.51
N VAL A 259 -18.84 -28.16 13.54
CA VAL A 259 -18.72 -28.58 14.93
C VAL A 259 -20.05 -29.17 15.39
N GLY A 260 -19.95 -30.25 16.17
CA GLY A 260 -21.10 -30.94 16.71
C GLY A 260 -20.81 -31.49 18.09
N VAL A 261 -21.86 -31.99 18.73
CA VAL A 261 -21.76 -32.71 20.00
C VAL A 261 -22.27 -34.12 19.77
N ALA A 262 -21.45 -35.11 20.13
CA ALA A 262 -21.88 -36.49 20.25
C ALA A 262 -21.93 -36.86 21.73
N ILE A 263 -22.96 -37.60 22.14
CA ILE A 263 -23.22 -37.94 23.54
C ILE A 263 -22.83 -39.40 23.75
N GLY A 264 -22.15 -39.70 24.85
CA GLY A 264 -21.82 -41.05 25.25
C GLY A 264 -20.34 -41.22 25.56
N ARG A 265 -19.93 -42.48 25.77
CA ARG A 265 -18.56 -42.84 26.12
C ARG A 265 -18.03 -43.91 25.17
N CYS A 266 -16.74 -43.84 24.92
CA CYS A 266 -16.03 -44.84 24.16
C CYS A 266 -15.50 -45.94 25.08
N ALA A 267 -15.37 -47.14 24.54
CA ALA A 267 -14.78 -48.28 25.25
C ALA A 267 -13.30 -48.04 25.58
N ASP A 268 -12.59 -47.37 24.67
CA ASP A 268 -11.20 -46.93 24.86
C ASP A 268 -11.17 -45.59 25.62
N PRO A 269 -10.50 -45.49 26.79
CA PRO A 269 -10.36 -44.25 27.53
C PRO A 269 -9.55 -43.17 26.80
N GLY A 270 -8.75 -43.54 25.78
CA GLY A 270 -8.03 -42.61 24.91
C GLY A 270 -8.88 -42.08 23.74
N ALA A 271 -10.11 -42.56 23.58
CA ALA A 271 -11.03 -42.14 22.53
C ALA A 271 -12.12 -41.20 23.07
N VAL A 272 -12.52 -40.25 22.23
CA VAL A 272 -13.63 -39.32 22.48
C VAL A 272 -14.77 -39.62 21.52
N CYS A 273 -15.99 -39.38 21.98
CA CYS A 273 -17.17 -39.50 21.14
C CYS A 273 -17.29 -38.26 20.25
N ALA A 274 -17.03 -38.40 18.96
CA ALA A 274 -17.08 -37.31 17.98
C ALA A 274 -18.32 -37.43 17.07
N PRO A 275 -18.81 -36.30 16.51
CA PRO A 275 -19.88 -36.30 15.53
C PRO A 275 -19.56 -37.18 14.32
N ALA A 276 -20.46 -38.12 13.99
CA ALA A 276 -20.40 -38.97 12.79
C ALA A 276 -21.84 -39.29 12.33
N PRO A 277 -22.08 -39.64 11.05
CA PRO A 277 -23.42 -39.95 10.57
C PRO A 277 -23.98 -41.22 11.22
N GLN A 278 -25.29 -41.25 11.43
CA GLN A 278 -26.00 -42.43 11.93
C GLN A 278 -26.22 -43.47 10.81
N ALA A 279 -25.20 -44.25 10.50
CA ALA A 279 -25.39 -45.58 9.90
C ALA A 279 -24.14 -46.43 10.11
N GLY A 280 -24.35 -47.64 10.64
CA GLY A 280 -23.39 -48.72 10.88
C GLY A 280 -21.95 -48.50 10.40
N ASN A 281 -21.05 -48.40 11.38
CA ASN A 281 -19.59 -48.44 11.26
C ASN A 281 -18.95 -47.27 10.49
N ALA A 282 -18.79 -46.15 11.22
CA ALA A 282 -17.53 -45.42 11.39
C ALA A 282 -16.91 -44.64 10.20
N ALA A 283 -17.69 -44.24 9.19
CA ALA A 283 -17.23 -43.29 8.18
C ALA A 283 -17.87 -41.90 8.38
N PRO A 284 -17.13 -40.78 8.26
CA PRO A 284 -17.70 -39.44 8.23
C PRO A 284 -18.67 -39.26 7.04
N PRO A 285 -19.52 -38.21 7.04
CA PRO A 285 -20.44 -37.96 5.92
C PRO A 285 -19.66 -37.85 4.61
N VAL A 286 -20.26 -38.26 3.49
CA VAL A 286 -19.60 -38.24 2.18
C VAL A 286 -18.96 -36.87 1.92
N GLY A 287 -17.63 -36.87 1.73
CA GLY A 287 -16.83 -35.67 1.48
C GLY A 287 -16.27 -34.96 2.71
N PHE A 288 -16.65 -35.36 3.93
CA PHE A 288 -16.07 -34.83 5.17
C PHE A 288 -15.01 -35.77 5.74
N SER A 289 -14.01 -35.20 6.40
CA SER A 289 -12.99 -35.88 7.19
C SER A 289 -13.12 -35.51 8.66
N THR A 290 -12.84 -36.46 9.55
CA THR A 290 -12.72 -36.16 10.98
C THR A 290 -11.32 -35.63 11.27
N CYS A 291 -11.24 -34.41 11.79
CA CYS A 291 -9.98 -33.70 11.96
C CYS A 291 -9.89 -33.00 13.32
N ILE A 292 -8.68 -32.85 13.82
CA ILE A 292 -8.35 -31.92 14.91
C ILE A 292 -7.79 -30.63 14.33
N ILE A 293 -8.01 -29.50 14.99
CA ILE A 293 -7.58 -28.17 14.53
C ILE A 293 -6.54 -27.57 15.50
N HIS A 294 -5.60 -26.83 14.92
CA HIS A 294 -4.64 -25.99 15.62
C HIS A 294 -4.70 -24.57 15.02
N HIS A 295 -4.80 -23.55 15.88
CA HIS A 295 -4.98 -22.15 15.47
C HIS A 295 -3.74 -21.51 14.82
N ASN A 296 -2.62 -22.24 14.74
CA ASN A 296 -1.40 -21.79 14.07
C ASN A 296 -0.97 -22.82 13.03
N VAL A 297 -0.09 -22.40 12.11
CA VAL A 297 0.63 -23.32 11.22
C VAL A 297 1.53 -24.21 12.06
N VAL A 298 1.36 -25.52 11.91
CA VAL A 298 2.32 -26.51 12.41
C VAL A 298 2.91 -27.27 11.22
N ASP A 299 4.19 -27.60 11.32
CA ASP A 299 4.92 -28.25 10.23
C ASP A 299 4.41 -29.68 9.99
N GLU A 300 4.07 -30.38 11.07
CA GLU A 300 3.65 -31.78 11.06
C GLU A 300 2.46 -32.00 11.98
N CYS A 301 1.64 -33.00 11.63
CA CYS A 301 0.63 -33.50 12.54
C CYS A 301 1.26 -34.28 13.71
N PRO A 302 0.56 -34.42 14.85
CA PRO A 302 1.12 -35.09 16.03
C PRO A 302 1.47 -36.56 15.74
N SER A 303 2.76 -36.90 15.79
CA SER A 303 3.29 -38.22 15.39
C SER A 303 2.81 -39.40 16.23
N PHE A 304 2.37 -39.14 17.46
CA PHE A 304 1.79 -40.13 18.38
C PHE A 304 0.28 -40.29 18.21
N SER A 305 -0.32 -39.55 17.27
CA SER A 305 -1.74 -39.55 16.99
C SER A 305 -2.01 -40.07 15.58
N PRO A 306 -3.15 -40.75 15.34
CA PRO A 306 -3.49 -41.22 14.00
C PRO A 306 -4.05 -40.15 13.06
N TYR A 307 -4.13 -38.88 13.52
CA TYR A 307 -4.43 -37.75 12.65
C TYR A 307 -3.17 -37.40 11.86
N SER A 308 -2.97 -38.02 10.70
CA SER A 308 -1.73 -37.88 9.92
C SER A 308 -1.86 -37.04 8.65
N GLU A 309 -3.08 -36.76 8.19
CA GLU A 309 -3.31 -35.97 6.97
C GLU A 309 -3.35 -34.48 7.30
N ARG A 310 -2.28 -33.76 6.92
CA ARG A 310 -2.13 -32.33 7.21
C ARG A 310 -2.72 -31.46 6.11
N HIS A 311 -3.58 -30.51 6.52
CA HIS A 311 -4.11 -29.46 5.66
C HIS A 311 -3.94 -28.10 6.33
N VAL A 312 -3.64 -27.06 5.55
CA VAL A 312 -3.58 -25.67 6.04
C VAL A 312 -4.48 -24.81 5.19
N PHE A 313 -5.34 -24.05 5.86
CA PHE A 313 -6.27 -23.12 5.23
C PHE A 313 -6.13 -21.73 5.85
N TYR A 314 -6.49 -20.72 5.07
CA TYR A 314 -6.33 -19.32 5.40
C TYR A 314 -7.67 -18.61 5.31
N GLN A 315 -8.01 -17.73 6.26
CA GLN A 315 -9.28 -16.99 6.19
C GLN A 315 -9.28 -15.93 5.07
N GLY A 316 -8.09 -15.50 4.63
CA GLY A 316 -7.97 -14.52 3.57
C GLY A 316 -6.54 -14.29 3.13
N ALA A 317 -6.33 -13.20 2.39
CA ALA A 317 -5.01 -12.76 1.96
C ALA A 317 -4.88 -11.24 2.11
N GLU A 318 -3.68 -10.80 2.42
CA GLU A 318 -3.27 -9.41 2.33
C GLU A 318 -2.70 -9.16 0.93
N ASP A 319 -3.27 -8.20 0.23
CA ASP A 319 -2.75 -7.75 -1.06
C ASP A 319 -2.12 -6.37 -0.92
N THR A 320 -0.79 -6.35 -1.00
CA THR A 320 0.02 -5.12 -0.92
C THR A 320 0.56 -4.73 -2.29
N ARG A 321 0.07 -5.36 -3.37
CA ARG A 321 0.54 -5.07 -4.74
C ARG A 321 0.26 -3.62 -5.08
N ALA A 322 1.31 -2.92 -5.44
CA ALA A 322 1.30 -1.51 -5.78
C ALA A 322 2.28 -1.23 -6.93
N CYS A 323 2.40 0.04 -7.29
CA CYS A 323 3.35 0.52 -8.29
C CYS A 323 4.27 1.56 -7.66
N THR A 324 5.55 1.57 -8.05
CA THR A 324 6.44 2.68 -7.74
C THR A 324 5.89 3.99 -8.32
N GLU A 325 6.17 5.10 -7.63
CA GLU A 325 5.79 6.43 -8.11
C GLU A 325 6.56 6.81 -9.38
N CYS A 326 5.90 7.56 -10.27
CA CYS A 326 6.56 8.05 -11.47
C CYS A 326 7.54 9.18 -11.14
N SER A 327 8.67 9.19 -11.84
CA SER A 327 9.70 10.21 -11.77
C SER A 327 10.19 10.57 -13.17
N CYS A 328 10.79 11.75 -13.30
CA CYS A 328 11.41 12.22 -14.53
C CYS A 328 12.85 12.61 -14.25
N GLY A 329 13.76 12.19 -15.12
CA GLY A 329 15.14 12.66 -15.11
C GLY A 329 15.26 14.10 -15.62
N GLU A 330 16.49 14.62 -15.58
CA GLU A 330 16.83 15.94 -16.13
C GLU A 330 16.57 16.00 -17.65
N PRO A 331 16.08 17.13 -18.19
CA PRO A 331 15.91 17.28 -19.63
C PRO A 331 17.24 17.20 -20.38
N THR A 332 17.21 16.54 -21.53
CA THR A 332 18.37 16.42 -22.44
C THR A 332 17.99 16.78 -23.86
N GLY A 333 18.97 17.26 -24.63
CA GLY A 333 18.78 17.60 -26.05
C GLY A 333 18.01 18.90 -26.29
N GLY A 334 17.95 19.81 -25.31
CA GLY A 334 17.38 21.14 -25.52
C GLY A 334 18.28 22.01 -26.42
N ALA A 335 17.66 22.82 -27.27
CA ALA A 335 18.33 23.77 -28.16
C ALA A 335 17.57 25.10 -28.16
N CYS A 336 18.26 26.20 -28.47
CA CYS A 336 17.55 27.45 -28.74
C CYS A 336 18.23 28.29 -29.80
N SER A 337 17.45 29.16 -30.42
CA SER A 337 17.94 30.11 -31.42
C SER A 337 17.49 31.52 -31.07
N ILE A 338 18.38 32.47 -31.28
CA ILE A 338 18.09 33.90 -31.15
C ILE A 338 18.30 34.59 -32.49
N LEU A 339 17.61 35.71 -32.71
CA LEU A 339 17.93 36.68 -33.75
C LEU A 339 18.73 37.79 -33.08
N ALA A 340 20.00 37.89 -33.44
CA ALA A 340 20.93 38.87 -32.90
C ALA A 340 21.25 39.92 -33.96
N SER A 341 21.14 41.20 -33.62
CA SER A 341 21.33 42.31 -34.55
C SER A 341 22.27 43.36 -33.97
N ALA A 342 23.16 43.89 -34.81
CA ALA A 342 24.00 45.04 -34.50
C ALA A 342 23.72 46.18 -35.48
N TYR A 343 23.82 47.40 -34.98
CA TYR A 343 23.43 48.62 -35.68
C TYR A 343 24.54 49.66 -35.57
N SER A 344 24.60 50.58 -36.52
CA SER A 344 25.62 51.63 -36.56
C SER A 344 25.27 52.86 -35.73
N ASP A 345 23.99 53.08 -35.46
CA ASP A 345 23.48 54.12 -34.55
C ASP A 345 23.20 53.57 -33.14
N SER A 346 22.84 54.45 -32.20
CA SER A 346 22.54 54.09 -30.81
C SER A 346 21.08 53.71 -30.54
N ARG A 347 20.21 53.72 -31.56
CA ARG A 347 18.75 53.51 -31.47
C ARG A 347 18.27 52.27 -32.24
N CYS A 348 19.17 51.36 -32.58
CA CYS A 348 18.87 50.14 -33.31
C CYS A 348 18.09 50.37 -34.63
N SER A 349 18.43 51.40 -35.40
CA SER A 349 17.68 51.80 -36.59
C SER A 349 18.41 51.60 -37.93
N GLN A 350 19.74 51.57 -37.91
CA GLN A 350 20.63 51.46 -39.05
C GLN A 350 21.38 50.12 -38.97
N LEU A 351 20.74 49.06 -39.47
CA LEU A 351 21.24 47.68 -39.38
C LEU A 351 22.62 47.54 -40.04
N VAL A 352 23.55 46.92 -39.33
CA VAL A 352 24.88 46.52 -39.86
C VAL A 352 24.87 45.03 -40.19
N VAL A 353 24.44 44.21 -39.23
CA VAL A 353 24.36 42.76 -39.38
C VAL A 353 23.22 42.22 -38.54
N SER A 354 22.53 41.21 -39.07
CA SER A 354 21.55 40.41 -38.33
C SER A 354 21.82 38.94 -38.62
N ALA A 355 21.85 38.11 -37.58
CA ALA A 355 22.11 36.68 -37.71
C ALA A 355 21.22 35.87 -36.76
N ARG A 356 20.80 34.69 -37.23
CA ARG A 356 20.26 33.67 -36.34
C ARG A 356 21.45 32.94 -35.70
N VAL A 357 21.52 32.95 -34.38
CA VAL A 357 22.57 32.28 -33.60
C VAL A 357 21.94 31.14 -32.82
N SER A 358 22.43 29.92 -33.01
CA SER A 358 21.95 28.73 -32.28
C SER A 358 22.82 28.45 -31.06
N SER A 359 22.26 27.76 -30.07
CA SER A 359 22.97 27.31 -28.88
C SER A 359 24.11 26.30 -29.17
N GLU A 360 24.20 25.80 -30.40
CA GLU A 360 25.21 24.81 -30.81
C GLU A 360 26.53 25.47 -31.23
N ALA A 361 26.48 26.73 -31.70
CA ALA A 361 27.66 27.39 -32.24
C ALA A 361 27.61 28.92 -32.11
N THR A 362 28.76 29.49 -31.79
CA THR A 362 29.02 30.93 -31.84
C THR A 362 28.92 31.44 -33.28
N PHE A 363 28.33 32.61 -33.46
CA PHE A 363 28.28 33.29 -34.75
C PHE A 363 29.57 34.11 -34.98
N CYS A 364 30.09 34.04 -36.20
CA CYS A 364 31.14 34.94 -36.69
C CYS A 364 30.74 35.47 -38.08
N GLY A 365 30.67 36.79 -38.22
CA GLY A 365 30.35 37.44 -39.49
C GLY A 365 31.25 38.62 -39.79
N ALA A 366 31.71 38.74 -41.04
CA ALA A 366 32.43 39.94 -41.48
C ALA A 366 31.49 41.15 -41.49
N VAL A 367 32.00 42.31 -41.06
CA VAL A 367 31.29 43.60 -41.14
C VAL A 367 32.12 44.57 -42.00
N PRO A 368 31.51 45.63 -42.57
CA PRO A 368 32.29 46.63 -43.30
C PRO A 368 33.41 47.20 -42.45
N ARG A 369 34.61 47.35 -43.03
CA ARG A 369 35.81 47.76 -42.28
C ARG A 369 35.60 49.13 -41.64
N GLY A 370 35.78 49.23 -40.33
CA GLY A 370 35.67 50.48 -39.58
C GLY A 370 34.24 50.99 -39.42
N VAL A 371 33.23 50.18 -39.71
CA VAL A 371 31.83 50.52 -39.44
C VAL A 371 31.62 50.76 -37.94
N ALA A 372 30.74 51.69 -37.60
CA ALA A 372 30.30 51.84 -36.21
C ALA A 372 29.49 50.60 -35.78
N LEU A 373 29.71 50.16 -34.55
CA LEU A 373 28.82 49.26 -33.83
C LEU A 373 28.22 50.07 -32.69
N GLY A 374 27.16 50.82 -33.00
CA GLY A 374 26.52 51.82 -32.14
C GLY A 374 25.51 51.24 -31.16
N SER A 375 24.83 50.15 -31.51
CA SER A 375 23.90 49.45 -30.62
C SER A 375 23.65 48.00 -31.04
N LYS A 376 23.04 47.22 -30.15
CA LYS A 376 22.67 45.83 -30.38
C LYS A 376 21.29 45.50 -29.81
N SER A 377 20.64 44.50 -30.39
CA SER A 377 19.40 43.89 -29.91
C SER A 377 19.43 42.38 -30.12
N ALA A 378 18.69 41.64 -29.31
CA ALA A 378 18.49 40.22 -29.51
C ALA A 378 17.07 39.82 -29.13
N SER A 379 16.52 38.82 -29.81
CA SER A 379 15.22 38.23 -29.45
C SER A 379 15.28 36.72 -29.62
N VAL A 380 14.67 35.99 -28.70
CA VAL A 380 14.50 34.54 -28.82
C VAL A 380 13.56 34.26 -29.99
N VAL A 381 13.99 33.39 -30.91
CA VAL A 381 13.21 32.99 -32.09
C VAL A 381 12.60 31.61 -31.89
N ASP A 382 13.33 30.74 -31.21
CA ASP A 382 12.98 29.33 -31.09
C ASP A 382 13.58 28.72 -29.83
N VAL A 383 12.83 27.84 -29.18
CA VAL A 383 13.25 27.11 -27.98
C VAL A 383 12.73 25.69 -28.07
N GLU A 384 13.66 24.75 -28.15
CA GLU A 384 13.41 23.33 -28.02
C GLU A 384 13.79 22.91 -26.61
N PRO A 385 12.82 22.53 -25.76
CA PRO A 385 13.10 22.30 -24.34
C PRO A 385 13.81 20.98 -24.02
N GLY A 386 13.92 20.09 -25.01
CA GLY A 386 14.47 18.75 -24.84
C GLY A 386 13.45 17.76 -24.27
N THR A 387 13.93 16.59 -23.89
CA THR A 387 13.10 15.48 -23.37
C THR A 387 13.66 14.92 -22.07
N CYS A 388 12.76 14.50 -21.18
CA CYS A 388 13.10 13.80 -19.95
C CYS A 388 12.90 12.30 -20.08
N ALA A 389 13.83 11.52 -19.53
CA ALA A 389 13.66 10.08 -19.40
C ALA A 389 12.68 9.79 -18.24
N PRO A 390 11.58 9.05 -18.47
CA PRO A 390 10.70 8.61 -17.39
C PRO A 390 11.36 7.47 -16.59
N GLY A 391 11.04 7.41 -15.29
CA GLY A 391 11.38 6.30 -14.40
C GLY A 391 10.22 5.98 -13.46
N GLY A 392 10.22 4.78 -12.87
CA GLY A 392 9.13 4.30 -12.04
C GLY A 392 8.13 3.44 -12.80
N GLY A 393 6.99 3.15 -12.16
CA GLY A 393 5.96 2.29 -12.72
C GLY A 393 6.32 0.80 -12.67
N GLU A 394 7.24 0.39 -11.81
CA GLU A 394 7.53 -1.01 -11.52
C GLU A 394 6.57 -1.56 -10.47
N PRO A 395 6.13 -2.83 -10.59
CA PRO A 395 5.31 -3.47 -9.58
C PRO A 395 6.10 -3.71 -8.29
N THR A 396 5.46 -3.43 -7.16
CA THR A 396 6.00 -3.65 -5.81
C THR A 396 5.00 -4.39 -4.93
N GLY A 397 5.46 -4.90 -3.79
CA GLY A 397 4.63 -5.63 -2.85
C GLY A 397 4.30 -7.05 -3.33
N GLY A 398 3.29 -7.65 -2.72
CA GLY A 398 2.89 -9.03 -3.01
C GLY A 398 1.57 -9.39 -2.35
N VAL A 399 1.18 -10.65 -2.53
CA VAL A 399 0.00 -11.23 -1.88
C VAL A 399 0.48 -12.28 -0.89
N ALA A 400 0.08 -12.16 0.36
CA ALA A 400 0.41 -13.12 1.42
C ALA A 400 -0.88 -13.63 2.06
N PRO A 401 -1.02 -14.94 2.30
CA PRO A 401 -2.18 -15.47 2.98
C PRO A 401 -2.17 -15.07 4.48
N ARG A 402 -3.36 -14.94 5.09
CA ARG A 402 -3.54 -14.51 6.49
C ARG A 402 -4.32 -15.54 7.30
N GLU A 403 -4.12 -15.51 8.62
CA GLU A 403 -4.93 -16.26 9.60
C GLU A 403 -5.01 -17.75 9.26
N ALA A 404 -3.82 -18.35 9.22
CA ALA A 404 -3.65 -19.74 8.88
C ALA A 404 -4.08 -20.65 10.03
N MET A 405 -4.83 -21.70 9.71
CA MET A 405 -5.20 -22.77 10.64
C MET A 405 -4.75 -24.11 10.07
N THR A 406 -4.23 -24.98 10.95
CA THR A 406 -3.84 -26.34 10.56
C THR A 406 -4.91 -27.32 10.99
N PHE A 407 -5.27 -28.21 10.07
CA PHE A 407 -6.13 -29.35 10.32
C PHE A 407 -5.31 -30.63 10.13
N CYS A 408 -5.44 -31.54 11.09
CA CYS A 408 -4.89 -32.89 10.98
C CYS A 408 -6.04 -33.88 11.00
N CYS A 409 -6.20 -34.60 9.90
CA CYS A 409 -7.32 -35.49 9.67
C CYS A 409 -6.91 -36.95 9.79
N LEU A 410 -7.88 -37.80 10.16
CA LEU A 410 -7.71 -39.25 10.03
C LEU A 410 -7.62 -39.61 8.53
N PRO A 411 -6.77 -40.58 8.16
CA PRO A 411 -6.74 -41.11 6.79
C PRO A 411 -8.12 -41.62 6.35
N GLN A 412 -8.49 -41.34 5.10
CA GLN A 412 -9.75 -41.77 4.47
C GLN A 412 -9.65 -43.14 3.80
#